data_AF-A0A0B6XBY2-F1
#
_entry.id   AF-A0A0B6XBY2-F1
#
_cell.length_a   1.000
_cell.length_b   1.000
_cell.length_c   1.000
_cell.angle_alpha   90.00
_cell.angle_beta   90.00
_cell.angle_gamma   90.00
#
_symmetry.space_group_name_H-M   'P 1'
#
loop_
_entity.id
_entity.type
_entity.pdbx_description
1 polymer ?
#
loop_
_entity_poly.entity_id
_entity_poly.type
_entity_poly.pdbx_seq_one_letter_code
_entity_poly.pdbx_strand_id
1 'polypeptide(L)'
;MSALRNIFRMAGWEKLETSPRLSNQVLGLSGASRAGMKQAIPDATSQVVYQKALERDAGFAVTLKLARLMGYVLKKRCSASLKSWRKQLEQPEPKLHVVFGTKGGRPRQTRVLDVAAVKEAVEQAIAIAEQRGGKLIDKSDLKQAMTYWRVHTTRIGLNL
;
A
#
# COMPACT_ATOMS: atom_id res chain seq x y z
N MET A 1 -15.51 1.30 -22.72
CA MET A 1 -15.18 1.96 -24.00
C MET A 1 -13.71 1.91 -24.40
N SER A 2 -12.73 2.17 -23.53
CA SER A 2 -11.30 2.07 -23.90
C SER A 2 -10.87 0.67 -24.36
N ALA A 3 -11.30 -0.40 -23.68
CA ALA A 3 -10.99 -1.78 -24.06
C ALA A 3 -11.60 -2.19 -25.42
N LEU A 4 -12.87 -1.85 -25.66
CA LEU A 4 -13.56 -2.12 -26.93
C LEU A 4 -12.88 -1.41 -28.12
N ARG A 5 -12.46 -0.15 -27.95
CA ARG A 5 -11.69 0.57 -28.98
C ARG A 5 -10.37 -0.11 -29.31
N ASN A 6 -9.66 -0.62 -28.30
CA ASN A 6 -8.44 -1.41 -28.54
C ASN A 6 -8.74 -2.70 -29.31
N ILE A 7 -9.84 -3.39 -29.02
CA ILE A 7 -10.25 -4.60 -29.77
C ILE A 7 -10.56 -4.25 -31.23
N PHE A 8 -11.32 -3.18 -31.49
CA PHE A 8 -11.61 -2.74 -32.86
C PHE A 8 -10.34 -2.36 -33.61
N ARG A 9 -9.39 -1.67 -32.97
CA ARG A 9 -8.09 -1.36 -33.57
C ARG A 9 -7.29 -2.61 -33.90
N MET A 10 -7.20 -3.56 -32.96
CA MET A 10 -6.50 -4.83 -33.18
C MET A 10 -7.13 -5.68 -34.29
N ALA A 11 -8.46 -5.56 -34.47
CA ALA A 11 -9.19 -6.24 -35.54
C ALA A 11 -9.15 -5.50 -36.89
N GLY A 12 -8.45 -4.36 -36.99
CA GLY A 12 -8.39 -3.54 -38.21
C GLY A 12 -9.67 -2.74 -38.51
N TRP A 13 -10.57 -2.61 -37.54
CA TRP A 13 -11.84 -1.89 -37.67
C TRP A 13 -11.73 -0.42 -37.24
N GLU A 14 -10.75 0.30 -37.80
CA GLU A 14 -10.45 1.69 -37.44
C GLU A 14 -11.63 2.65 -37.66
N LYS A 15 -12.47 2.36 -38.66
CA LYS A 15 -13.71 3.11 -38.94
C LYS A 15 -14.74 2.99 -37.80
N LEU A 16 -14.76 1.88 -37.07
CA LEU A 16 -15.64 1.70 -35.91
C LEU A 16 -15.04 2.30 -34.64
N GLU A 17 -13.72 2.27 -34.48
CA GLU A 17 -13.04 2.92 -33.34
C GLU A 17 -13.36 4.41 -33.24
N THR A 18 -13.36 5.11 -34.37
CA THR A 18 -13.57 6.56 -34.49
C THR A 18 -15.02 6.95 -34.76
N SER A 19 -15.92 5.98 -34.88
CA SER A 19 -17.32 6.22 -35.25
C SER A 19 -18.02 7.12 -34.22
N PRO A 20 -18.66 8.24 -34.65
CA PRO A 20 -19.45 9.10 -33.77
C PRO A 20 -20.61 8.36 -33.09
N ARG A 21 -21.12 7.30 -33.74
CA ARG A 21 -22.19 6.43 -33.23
C ARG A 21 -21.76 5.57 -32.04
N LEU A 22 -20.45 5.39 -31.84
CA LEU A 22 -19.85 4.63 -30.74
C LEU A 22 -19.15 5.55 -29.72
N SER A 23 -19.61 6.79 -29.60
CA SER A 23 -19.18 7.71 -28.54
C SER A 23 -19.83 7.34 -27.20
N ASN A 24 -19.17 7.69 -26.08
CA ASN A 24 -19.74 7.44 -24.74
C ASN A 24 -21.08 8.15 -24.55
N GLN A 25 -21.26 9.33 -25.17
CA GLN A 25 -22.48 10.12 -25.08
C GLN A 25 -23.64 9.44 -25.81
N VAL A 26 -23.42 8.98 -27.06
CA VAL A 26 -24.45 8.28 -27.84
C VAL A 26 -24.84 6.94 -27.21
N LEU A 27 -23.89 6.28 -26.55
CA LEU A 27 -24.14 5.02 -25.85
C LEU A 27 -24.74 5.20 -24.44
N GLY A 28 -25.02 6.43 -23.99
CA GLY A 28 -25.52 6.70 -22.63
C GLY A 28 -24.53 6.39 -21.51
N LEU A 29 -23.23 6.26 -21.83
CA LEU A 29 -22.14 5.97 -20.90
C LEU A 29 -21.38 7.24 -20.46
N SER A 30 -21.89 8.42 -20.82
CA SER A 30 -21.38 9.71 -20.37
C SER A 30 -21.66 9.93 -18.87
N GLY A 31 -20.84 10.74 -18.20
CA GLY A 31 -21.02 11.05 -16.77
C GLY A 31 -20.27 10.12 -15.81
N ALA A 32 -19.55 9.12 -16.30
CA ALA A 32 -18.66 8.31 -15.46
C ALA A 32 -17.56 9.20 -14.86
N SER A 33 -17.60 9.38 -13.54
CA SER A 33 -16.58 10.11 -12.80
C SER A 33 -15.36 9.23 -12.54
N ARG A 34 -14.17 9.78 -12.75
CA ARG A 34 -12.90 9.18 -12.30
C ARG A 34 -12.48 9.68 -10.93
N ALA A 35 -13.29 10.53 -10.28
CA ALA A 35 -13.02 10.96 -8.93
C ALA A 35 -13.07 9.73 -8.01
N GLY A 36 -11.94 9.43 -7.37
CA GLY A 36 -11.88 8.34 -6.41
C GLY A 36 -12.75 8.65 -5.19
N MET A 37 -13.44 7.65 -4.65
CA MET A 37 -14.21 7.79 -3.41
C MET A 37 -13.35 7.70 -2.14
N LYS A 38 -12.04 7.44 -2.27
CA LYS A 38 -11.13 7.27 -1.13
C LYS A 38 -10.75 8.63 -0.56
N GLN A 39 -11.00 8.84 0.73
CA GLN A 39 -10.60 10.01 1.48
C GLN A 39 -9.38 9.73 2.36
N ALA A 40 -8.63 10.77 2.70
CA ALA A 40 -7.52 10.65 3.65
C ALA A 40 -8.07 10.30 5.04
N ILE A 41 -7.44 9.36 5.74
CA ILE A 41 -7.83 8.96 7.08
C ILE A 41 -7.40 10.06 8.06
N PRO A 42 -8.32 10.66 8.84
CA PRO A 42 -7.98 11.64 9.88
C PRO A 42 -7.15 11.01 11.00
N ASP A 43 -6.34 11.81 11.69
CA ASP A 43 -5.43 11.30 12.72
C ASP A 43 -6.16 10.68 13.92
N ALA A 44 -7.31 11.24 14.33
CA ALA A 44 -8.16 10.66 15.38
C ALA A 44 -8.62 9.24 15.01
N THR A 45 -9.09 9.05 13.78
CA THR A 45 -9.47 7.74 13.25
C THR A 45 -8.27 6.81 13.17
N SER A 46 -7.12 7.31 12.71
CA SER A 46 -5.87 6.54 12.64
C SER A 46 -5.45 6.01 14.01
N GLN A 47 -5.60 6.81 15.07
CA GLN A 47 -5.26 6.40 16.43
C GLN A 47 -6.19 5.28 16.93
N VAL A 48 -7.50 5.43 16.76
CA VAL A 48 -8.48 4.39 17.14
C VAL A 48 -8.20 3.08 16.41
N VAL A 49 -7.93 3.16 15.11
CA VAL A 49 -7.60 2.00 14.28
C VAL A 49 -6.29 1.34 14.72
N TYR A 50 -5.28 2.14 15.09
CA TYR A 50 -4.01 1.63 15.61
C TYR A 50 -4.17 0.89 16.93
N GLN A 51 -5.01 1.39 17.86
CA GLN A 51 -5.31 0.69 19.11
C GLN A 51 -5.99 -0.67 18.86
N LYS A 52 -7.00 -0.71 17.98
CA LYS A 52 -7.63 -1.98 17.56
C LYS A 52 -6.63 -2.95 16.92
N ALA A 53 -5.63 -2.44 16.20
CA ALA A 53 -4.58 -3.26 15.63
C ALA A 53 -3.64 -3.82 16.70
N LEU A 54 -3.28 -3.02 17.71
CA LEU A 54 -2.44 -3.42 18.85
C LEU A 54 -3.11 -4.53 19.68
N GLU A 55 -4.39 -4.38 19.99
CA GLU A 55 -5.19 -5.41 20.68
C GLU A 55 -5.21 -6.74 19.92
N ARG A 56 -5.05 -6.69 18.60
CA ARG A 56 -5.14 -7.86 17.73
C ARG A 56 -3.82 -8.58 17.54
N ASP A 57 -2.77 -7.84 17.18
CA ASP A 57 -1.42 -8.37 16.95
C ASP A 57 -0.41 -7.22 16.85
N ALA A 58 0.65 -7.26 17.67
CA ALA A 58 1.70 -6.24 17.68
C ALA A 58 2.38 -6.09 16.29
N GLY A 59 2.60 -7.21 15.59
CA GLY A 59 3.19 -7.23 14.26
C GLY A 59 2.30 -6.57 13.20
N PHE A 60 1.00 -6.80 13.27
CA PHE A 60 0.00 -6.13 12.46
C PHE A 60 -0.04 -4.63 12.75
N ALA A 61 -0.05 -4.24 14.03
CA ALA A 61 -0.07 -2.85 14.45
C ALA A 61 1.16 -2.06 13.98
N VAL A 62 2.37 -2.61 14.15
CA VAL A 62 3.60 -1.94 13.68
C VAL A 62 3.65 -1.85 12.15
N THR A 63 3.15 -2.87 11.45
CA THR A 63 3.02 -2.84 10.00
C THR A 63 2.07 -1.73 9.55
N LEU A 64 0.98 -1.51 10.31
CA LEU A 64 0.04 -0.42 10.06
C LEU A 64 0.63 0.96 10.34
N LYS A 65 1.33 1.13 11.47
CA LYS A 65 2.02 2.38 11.83
C LYS A 65 3.02 2.78 10.75
N LEU A 66 3.86 1.84 10.30
CA LEU A 66 4.80 2.08 9.21
C LEU A 66 4.10 2.40 7.88
N ALA A 67 3.00 1.71 7.55
CA ALA A 67 2.25 1.99 6.33
C ALA A 67 1.65 3.41 6.32
N ARG A 68 1.17 3.89 7.46
CA ARG A 68 0.66 5.26 7.65
C ARG A 68 1.78 6.30 7.51
N LEU A 69 2.90 6.09 8.19
CA LEU A 69 4.02 7.03 8.21
C LEU A 69 4.72 7.15 6.85
N MET A 70 4.83 6.04 6.10
CA MET A 70 5.58 6.02 4.85
C MET A 70 4.70 6.11 3.59
N GLY A 71 3.38 5.92 3.71
CA GLY A 71 2.45 5.97 2.58
C GLY A 71 2.50 4.75 1.65
N TYR A 72 3.06 3.62 2.11
CA TYR A 72 3.14 2.39 1.33
C TYR A 72 2.55 1.20 2.08
N VAL A 73 1.85 0.32 1.36
CA VAL A 73 1.45 -0.98 1.90
C VAL A 73 2.67 -1.88 1.98
N LEU A 74 3.13 -2.14 3.20
CA LEU A 74 4.27 -3.03 3.45
C LEU A 74 3.94 -4.47 3.06
N LYS A 75 4.71 -5.02 2.12
CA LYS A 75 4.65 -6.45 1.76
C LYS A 75 5.72 -7.23 2.53
N LYS A 76 5.55 -8.56 2.62
CA LYS A 76 6.33 -9.50 3.46
C LYS A 76 7.86 -9.36 3.44
N ARG A 77 8.47 -8.86 2.36
CA ARG A 77 9.92 -8.64 2.27
C ARG A 77 10.40 -7.32 2.88
N CYS A 78 9.50 -6.50 3.43
CA CYS A 78 9.84 -5.26 4.14
C CYS A 78 10.70 -5.53 5.38
N SER A 79 10.48 -6.64 6.08
CA SER A 79 11.29 -6.99 7.26
C SER A 79 12.78 -7.10 6.93
N ALA A 80 13.12 -7.55 5.72
CA ALA A 80 14.50 -7.61 5.22
C ALA A 80 15.14 -6.22 5.02
N SER A 81 14.35 -5.16 4.86
CA SER A 81 14.85 -3.79 4.72
C SER A 81 14.97 -3.03 6.05
N LEU A 82 14.37 -3.51 7.15
CA LEU A 82 14.30 -2.76 8.40
C LEU A 82 15.67 -2.34 8.95
N LYS A 83 16.65 -3.26 8.95
CA LYS A 83 18.01 -2.96 9.42
C LYS A 83 18.73 -1.94 8.54
N SER A 84 18.43 -1.92 7.24
CA SER A 84 18.95 -0.91 6.31
C SER A 84 18.27 0.44 6.53
N TRP A 85 16.96 0.45 6.75
CA TRP A 85 16.21 1.66 7.05
C TRP A 85 16.66 2.31 8.35
N ARG A 86 16.94 1.52 9.40
CA ARG A 86 17.51 2.03 10.65
C ARG A 86 18.77 2.87 10.39
N LYS A 87 19.72 2.34 9.61
CA LYS A 87 20.96 3.06 9.25
C LYS A 87 20.69 4.30 8.40
N GLN A 88 19.72 4.24 7.47
CA GLN A 88 19.36 5.38 6.62
C GLN A 88 18.73 6.53 7.42
N LEU A 89 18.05 6.22 8.52
CA LEU A 89 17.44 7.22 9.41
C LEU A 89 18.46 7.97 10.28
N GLU A 90 19.71 7.51 10.35
CA GLU A 90 20.80 8.18 11.07
C GLU A 90 21.48 9.27 10.22
N GLN A 91 21.16 9.35 8.92
CA GLN A 91 21.74 10.35 8.02
C GLN A 91 21.09 11.74 8.22
N PRO A 92 21.82 12.84 7.97
CA PRO A 92 21.30 14.21 8.12
C PRO A 92 20.04 14.49 7.27
N GLU A 93 19.94 13.90 6.08
CA GLU A 93 18.75 13.93 5.22
C GLU A 93 18.25 12.50 4.95
N PRO A 94 17.47 11.91 5.87
CA PRO A 94 17.13 10.51 5.77
C PRO A 94 16.18 10.22 4.60
N LYS A 95 16.64 9.38 3.68
CA LYS A 95 15.87 8.87 2.52
C LYS A 95 15.81 7.35 2.59
N LEU A 96 14.60 6.80 2.71
CA LEU A 96 14.42 5.37 2.79
C LEU A 96 14.38 4.73 1.40
N HIS A 97 15.27 3.77 1.17
CA HIS A 97 15.27 2.97 -0.03
C HIS A 97 14.36 1.75 0.15
N VAL A 98 13.21 1.79 -0.52
CA VAL A 98 12.25 0.70 -0.55
C VAL A 98 12.52 -0.15 -1.79
N VAL A 99 13.27 -1.23 -1.61
CA VAL A 99 13.62 -2.17 -2.69
C VAL A 99 12.59 -3.29 -2.78
N PHE A 100 12.02 -3.70 -1.65
CA PHE A 100 11.09 -4.82 -1.59
C PHE A 100 9.63 -4.38 -1.54
N GLY A 101 8.78 -5.04 -2.36
CA GLY A 101 7.33 -4.86 -2.32
C GLY A 101 6.77 -3.81 -3.28
N THR A 102 7.63 -3.14 -4.07
CA THR A 102 7.21 -2.12 -5.04
C THR A 102 6.45 -2.73 -6.23
N LYS A 103 5.47 -1.99 -6.76
CA LYS A 103 4.76 -2.38 -7.98
C LYS A 103 5.74 -2.32 -9.16
N GLY A 104 5.93 -3.44 -9.86
CA GLY A 104 6.84 -3.55 -11.01
C GLY A 104 8.32 -3.76 -10.67
N GLY A 105 8.67 -4.06 -9.40
CA GLY A 105 10.04 -4.41 -8.99
C GLY A 105 11.05 -3.26 -8.96
N ARG A 106 10.64 -2.05 -9.33
CA ARG A 106 11.52 -0.86 -9.34
C ARG A 106 11.73 -0.33 -7.91
N PRO A 107 12.97 -0.11 -7.46
CA PRO A 107 13.23 0.54 -6.17
C PRO A 107 12.57 1.91 -6.08
N ARG A 108 12.17 2.31 -4.88
CA ARG A 108 11.63 3.65 -4.60
C ARG A 108 12.40 4.30 -3.47
N GLN A 109 12.72 5.58 -3.63
CA GLN A 109 13.18 6.42 -2.53
C GLN A 109 11.98 7.15 -1.93
N THR A 110 11.92 7.21 -0.60
CA THR A 110 10.86 7.92 0.13
C THR A 110 11.50 8.92 1.08
N ARG A 111 11.06 10.18 0.99
CA ARG A 111 11.40 11.20 1.99
C ARG A 111 10.65 10.91 3.27
N VAL A 112 11.37 10.86 4.39
CA VAL A 112 10.80 10.65 5.71
C VAL A 112 10.29 11.99 6.24
N LEU A 113 8.99 12.08 6.52
CA LEU A 113 8.38 13.32 7.02
C LEU A 113 8.61 13.50 8.52
N ASP A 114 8.46 12.41 9.28
CA ASP A 114 8.71 12.36 10.71
C ASP A 114 9.75 11.28 11.01
N VAL A 115 11.00 11.71 11.19
CA VAL A 115 12.14 10.81 11.38
C VAL A 115 12.04 10.08 12.71
N ALA A 116 11.58 10.76 13.77
CA ALA A 116 11.49 10.19 15.10
C ALA A 116 10.43 9.08 15.15
N ALA A 117 9.23 9.36 14.65
CA ALA A 117 8.14 8.37 14.64
C ALA A 117 8.47 7.16 13.75
N VAL A 118 9.16 7.39 12.62
CA VAL A 118 9.58 6.31 11.72
C VAL A 118 10.69 5.47 12.33
N LYS A 119 11.65 6.09 13.02
CA LYS A 119 12.71 5.37 13.75
C LYS A 119 12.11 4.50 14.84
N GLU A 120 11.21 5.04 15.66
CA GLU A 120 10.51 4.28 16.70
C GLU A 120 9.76 3.07 16.12
N ALA A 121 9.00 3.27 15.04
CA ALA A 121 8.27 2.20 14.37
C ALA A 121 9.19 1.14 13.74
N VAL A 122 10.36 1.54 13.20
CA VAL A 122 11.35 0.61 12.66
C VAL A 122 11.98 -0.23 13.77
N GLU A 123 12.36 0.35 14.91
CA GLU A 123 12.90 -0.42 16.04
C GLU A 123 11.89 -1.43 16.59
N GLN A 124 10.63 -1.01 16.76
CA GLN A 124 9.55 -1.92 17.16
C GLN A 124 9.38 -3.07 16.16
N ALA A 125 9.44 -2.77 14.86
CA ALA A 125 9.32 -3.77 13.82
C ALA A 125 10.51 -4.75 13.81
N ILE A 126 11.73 -4.28 14.08
CA ILE A 126 12.92 -5.13 14.20
C ILE A 126 12.74 -6.10 15.37
N ALA A 127 12.37 -5.59 16.56
CA ALA A 127 12.19 -6.41 17.74
C ALA A 127 11.13 -7.52 17.52
N ILE A 128 9.98 -7.17 16.93
CA ILE A 128 8.92 -8.14 16.60
C ILE A 128 9.40 -9.15 15.56
N ALA A 129 10.10 -8.70 14.52
CA ALA A 129 10.60 -9.58 13.48
C ALA A 129 11.63 -10.57 14.05
N GLU A 130 12.52 -10.15 14.94
CA GLU A 130 13.53 -11.01 15.57
C GLU A 130 12.88 -12.10 16.43
N GLN A 131 11.80 -11.77 17.16
CA GLN A 131 11.02 -12.76 17.93
C GLN A 131 10.26 -13.78 17.04
N ARG A 132 9.96 -13.42 15.79
CA ARG A 132 9.09 -14.19 14.87
C ARG A 132 9.84 -14.75 13.67
N GLY A 133 11.15 -14.96 13.78
CA GLY A 133 11.97 -15.54 12.70
C GLY A 133 11.97 -14.69 11.42
N GLY A 134 12.00 -13.38 11.56
CA GLY A 134 12.03 -12.40 10.47
C GLY A 134 10.65 -11.95 9.96
N LYS A 135 9.56 -12.28 10.65
CA LYS A 135 8.19 -11.96 10.20
C LYS A 135 7.53 -10.89 11.06
N LEU A 136 6.86 -9.93 10.44
CA LEU A 136 5.97 -9.01 11.17
C LEU A 136 4.61 -9.68 11.43
N ILE A 137 3.97 -10.17 10.38
CA ILE A 137 2.72 -10.95 10.49
C ILE A 137 3.08 -12.44 10.52
N ASP A 138 2.78 -13.11 11.62
CA ASP A 138 3.12 -14.52 11.81
C ASP A 138 2.16 -15.44 11.05
N LYS A 139 2.48 -15.63 9.77
CA LYS A 139 1.85 -16.62 8.89
C LYS A 139 2.93 -17.40 8.15
N SER A 140 2.58 -18.62 7.73
CA SER A 140 3.50 -19.54 7.04
C SER A 140 3.99 -18.93 5.72
N ASP A 141 3.06 -18.50 4.86
CA ASP A 141 3.37 -18.00 3.52
C ASP A 141 2.95 -16.54 3.28
N LEU A 142 3.33 -15.98 2.13
CA LEU A 142 3.02 -14.60 1.74
C LEU A 142 1.53 -14.39 1.51
N LYS A 143 0.86 -15.35 0.88
CA LYS A 143 -0.55 -15.26 0.52
C LYS A 143 -1.40 -15.18 1.78
N GLN A 144 -1.07 -15.97 2.80
CA GLN A 144 -1.73 -15.95 4.10
C GLN A 144 -1.46 -14.65 4.86
N ALA A 145 -0.22 -14.14 4.86
CA ALA A 145 0.08 -12.85 5.49
C ALA A 145 -0.68 -11.69 4.82
N MET A 146 -0.77 -11.68 3.48
CA MET A 146 -1.53 -10.67 2.73
C MET A 146 -3.04 -10.79 2.95
N THR A 147 -3.56 -12.02 3.02
CA THR A 147 -4.96 -12.28 3.33
C THR A 147 -5.29 -11.83 4.74
N TYR A 148 -4.43 -12.17 5.71
CA TYR A 148 -4.53 -11.72 7.09
C TYR A 148 -4.58 -10.19 7.15
N TRP A 149 -3.62 -9.50 6.51
CA TRP A 149 -3.59 -8.04 6.42
C TRP A 149 -4.93 -7.50 5.90
N ARG A 150 -5.36 -7.91 4.70
CA ARG A 150 -6.58 -7.40 4.05
C ARG A 150 -7.84 -7.61 4.91
N VAL A 151 -7.99 -8.81 5.47
CA VAL A 151 -9.15 -9.14 6.31
C VAL A 151 -9.14 -8.29 7.58
N HIS A 152 -7.99 -8.16 8.23
CA HIS A 152 -7.91 -7.46 9.51
C HIS A 152 -7.97 -5.95 9.36
N THR A 153 -7.39 -5.35 8.31
CA THR A 153 -7.58 -3.92 8.02
C THR A 153 -9.06 -3.60 7.83
N THR A 154 -9.80 -4.45 7.12
CA THR A 154 -11.26 -4.28 6.94
C THR A 154 -11.98 -4.36 8.29
N ARG A 155 -11.63 -5.34 9.13
CA ARG A 155 -12.26 -5.54 10.45
C ARG A 155 -12.03 -4.38 11.43
N ILE A 156 -10.90 -3.68 11.33
CA ILE A 156 -10.61 -2.52 12.18
C ILE A 156 -11.15 -1.20 11.60
N GLY A 157 -11.88 -1.23 10.48
CA GLY A 157 -12.55 -0.07 9.89
C GLY A 157 -11.77 0.63 8.77
N LEU A 158 -10.71 0.01 8.24
CA LEU A 158 -9.96 0.53 7.09
C LEU A 158 -10.41 -0.15 5.80
N ASN A 159 -10.94 0.65 4.86
CA ASN A 159 -11.26 0.21 3.51
C ASN A 159 -10.11 0.57 2.55
N LEU A 160 -8.98 -0.14 2.68
CA LEU A 160 -7.73 0.10 1.92
C LEU A 160 -7.72 -0.53 0.53
#